data_AF-A0A1B8UKE1-F1
#
_entry.id   AF-A0A1B8UKE1-F1
#
_cell.length_a   1.000
_cell.length_b   1.000
_cell.length_c   1.000
_cell.angle_alpha   90.00
_cell.angle_beta   90.00
_cell.angle_gamma   90.00
#
_symmetry.space_group_name_H-M   'P 1'
#
loop_
_entity.id
_entity.type
_entity.pdbx_description
1 polymer ?
#
loop_
_entity_poly.entity_id
_entity_poly.type
_entity_poly.pdbx_seq_one_letter_code
_entity_poly.pdbx_strand_id
1 'polypeptide(L)'
;MVNDWFEFDERLGIEVPIVEDSWDGMSWDEQVLIMDKWEHTRGRIPDRIKELERTIVLKQNALNEEEQFEASCRLNSEIAELASQIIDLNLWYRVHQDVDAKNHH
;
A
#
# COMPACT_ATOMS: atom_id res chain seq x y z
N MET A 1 16.54 2.24 -22.74
CA MET A 1 15.96 1.06 -22.07
C MET A 1 14.98 1.61 -21.05
N VAL A 2 13.74 1.13 -21.04
CA VAL A 2 12.74 1.57 -20.07
C VAL A 2 13.08 0.83 -18.78
N ASN A 3 13.71 1.51 -17.82
CA ASN A 3 13.81 1.00 -16.47
C ASN A 3 12.47 1.29 -15.80
N ASP A 4 11.63 0.27 -15.66
CA ASP A 4 10.42 0.39 -14.85
C ASP A 4 10.81 0.43 -13.38
N TRP A 5 11.02 1.63 -12.85
CA TRP A 5 11.37 1.90 -11.45
C TRP A 5 10.26 1.55 -10.46
N PHE A 6 9.11 1.10 -10.98
CA PHE A 6 7.94 0.74 -10.22
C PHE A 6 7.38 -0.58 -10.72
N GLU A 7 6.88 -1.38 -9.79
CA GLU A 7 6.11 -2.58 -10.07
C GLU A 7 4.69 -2.40 -9.52
N PHE A 8 3.68 -2.91 -10.22
CA PHE A 8 2.33 -2.94 -9.68
C PHE A 8 2.20 -4.08 -8.67
N ASP A 9 2.01 -3.74 -7.40
CA ASP A 9 1.70 -4.70 -6.36
C ASP A 9 0.21 -5.03 -6.43
N GLU A 10 -0.13 -6.18 -7.02
CA GLU A 10 -1.50 -6.69 -7.17
C GLU A 10 -2.24 -6.80 -5.82
N ARG A 11 -1.50 -7.10 -4.74
CA ARG A 11 -2.09 -7.24 -3.40
C ARG A 11 -2.47 -5.88 -2.85
N LEU A 12 -1.63 -4.87 -2.99
CA LEU A 12 -1.91 -3.51 -2.51
C LEU A 12 -2.81 -2.71 -3.47
N GLY A 13 -2.78 -3.05 -4.75
CA GLY A 13 -3.47 -2.34 -5.83
C GLY A 13 -2.81 -1.00 -6.18
N ILE A 14 -1.49 -0.87 -5.99
CA ILE A 14 -0.73 0.35 -6.27
C ILE A 14 0.61 0.02 -6.93
N GLU A 15 1.20 1.01 -7.62
CA GLU A 15 2.59 0.93 -8.08
C GLU A 15 3.55 1.22 -6.92
N VAL A 16 4.46 0.31 -6.60
CA VAL A 16 5.50 0.45 -5.56
C VAL A 16 6.89 0.61 -6.19
N PRO A 17 7.78 1.43 -5.62
CA PRO A 17 9.13 1.60 -6.16
C PRO A 17 9.99 0.35 -5.92
N ILE A 18 10.85 -0.01 -6.89
CA ILE A 18 11.77 -1.17 -6.82
C ILE A 18 13.26 -0.78 -6.73
N VAL A 19 13.55 0.41 -6.19
CA VAL A 19 14.88 1.03 -6.30
C VAL A 19 15.81 0.53 -5.19
N GLU A 20 16.64 -0.47 -5.48
CA GLU A 20 17.69 -0.90 -4.53
C GLU A 20 19.13 -0.61 -4.98
N ASP A 21 19.46 -0.65 -6.28
CA ASP A 21 20.88 -0.64 -6.70
C ASP A 21 21.35 0.52 -7.61
N SER A 22 20.47 1.44 -8.00
CA SER A 22 20.77 2.40 -9.07
C SER A 22 20.45 3.86 -8.77
N TRP A 23 19.83 4.18 -7.64
CA TRP A 23 19.43 5.54 -7.27
C TRP A 23 20.59 6.56 -7.34
N ASP A 24 21.72 6.22 -6.72
CA ASP A 24 22.90 7.08 -6.65
C ASP A 24 23.60 7.28 -8.01
N GLY A 25 23.29 6.42 -8.98
CA GLY A 25 23.78 6.51 -10.36
C GLY A 25 22.86 7.26 -11.31
N MET A 26 21.64 7.62 -10.87
CA MET A 26 20.67 8.35 -11.69
C MET A 26 21.03 9.83 -11.78
N SER A 27 20.66 10.45 -12.90
CA SER A 27 20.64 11.90 -13.01
C SER A 27 19.58 12.51 -12.09
N TRP A 28 19.76 13.78 -11.74
CA TRP A 28 18.79 14.51 -10.93
C TRP A 28 17.39 14.54 -11.57
N ASP A 29 17.32 14.72 -12.90
CA ASP A 29 16.04 14.73 -13.63
C ASP A 29 15.31 13.38 -13.50
N GLU A 30 16.03 12.26 -13.56
CA GLU A 30 15.44 10.92 -13.36
C GLU A 30 14.92 10.71 -11.94
N GLN A 31 15.69 11.12 -10.92
CA GLN A 31 15.27 11.05 -9.53
C GLN A 31 14.00 11.87 -9.28
N VAL A 32 13.92 13.08 -9.83
CA VAL A 32 12.73 13.95 -9.74
C VAL A 32 11.51 13.30 -10.37
N LEU A 33 11.65 12.71 -11.57
CA LEU A 33 10.55 12.02 -12.24
C LEU A 33 10.03 10.81 -11.43
N ILE A 34 10.93 10.05 -10.81
CA ILE A 34 10.56 8.92 -9.94
C ILE A 34 9.85 9.43 -8.69
N MET A 35 10.35 10.49 -8.05
CA MET A 35 9.72 11.10 -6.87
C MET A 35 8.31 11.61 -7.17
N ASP A 36 8.13 12.31 -8.30
CA ASP A 36 6.82 12.85 -8.72
C ASP A 36 5.81 11.74 -8.97
N LYS A 37 6.20 10.68 -9.70
CA LYS A 37 5.36 9.49 -9.88
C LYS A 37 4.99 8.84 -8.55
N TRP A 38 5.96 8.72 -7.63
CA TRP A 38 5.72 8.11 -6.33
C TRP A 38 4.77 8.95 -5.46
N GLU A 39 4.90 10.28 -5.48
CA GLU A 39 4.01 11.19 -4.77
C GLU A 39 2.56 11.08 -5.29
N HIS A 40 2.37 11.03 -6.61
CA HIS A 40 1.06 10.81 -7.21
C HIS A 40 0.44 9.47 -6.79
N THR A 41 1.22 8.39 -6.76
CA THR A 41 0.72 7.09 -6.29
C THR A 41 0.42 7.10 -4.80
N ARG A 42 1.26 7.70 -3.96
CA ARG A 42 1.01 7.84 -2.52
C ARG A 42 -0.24 8.66 -2.22
N GLY A 43 -0.53 9.69 -3.00
CA GLY A 43 -1.75 10.50 -2.86
C GLY A 43 -3.05 9.68 -2.97
N ARG A 44 -3.00 8.50 -3.63
CA ARG A 44 -4.14 7.60 -3.79
C ARG A 44 -4.28 6.54 -2.69
N ILE A 45 -3.24 6.34 -1.86
CA ILE A 45 -3.25 5.34 -0.79
C ILE A 45 -4.42 5.53 0.19
N PRO A 46 -4.75 6.76 0.67
CA PRO A 46 -5.87 6.94 1.59
C PRO A 46 -7.21 6.49 1.00
N ASP A 47 -7.44 6.68 -0.30
CA ASP A 47 -8.67 6.23 -0.94
C ASP A 47 -8.70 4.71 -1.09
N ARG A 48 -7.56 4.09 -1.41
CA ARG A 48 -7.43 2.64 -1.43
C ARG A 48 -7.72 2.01 -0.06
N ILE A 49 -7.22 2.61 1.02
CA ILE A 49 -7.51 2.17 2.39
C ILE A 49 -9.03 2.21 2.66
N LYS A 50 -9.71 3.30 2.32
CA LYS A 50 -11.18 3.42 2.51
C LYS A 50 -11.95 2.33 1.74
N GLU A 51 -11.50 1.94 0.56
CA GLU A 51 -12.12 0.84 -0.20
C GLU A 51 -11.99 -0.51 0.52
N LEU A 52 -10.80 -0.80 1.04
CA LEU A 52 -10.54 -2.01 1.82
C LEU A 52 -11.36 -2.02 3.12
N GLU A 53 -11.44 -0.89 3.83
CA GLU A 53 -12.25 -0.73 5.04
C GLU A 53 -13.74 -0.99 4.77
N ARG A 54 -14.30 -0.48 3.67
CA ARG A 54 -15.68 -0.78 3.27
C ARG A 54 -15.88 -2.28 3.05
N THR A 55 -14.91 -2.93 2.41
CA THR A 55 -14.95 -4.37 2.15
C THR A 55 -14.87 -5.18 3.45
N ILE A 56 -14.03 -4.75 4.40
CA ILE A 56 -13.94 -5.33 5.74
C ILE A 56 -15.29 -5.24 6.46
N VAL A 57 -15.94 -4.06 6.46
CA VAL A 57 -17.25 -3.87 7.11
C VAL A 57 -18.30 -4.82 6.53
N LEU A 58 -18.35 -4.98 5.21
CA LEU A 58 -19.28 -5.91 4.56
C LEU A 58 -19.02 -7.36 4.99
N LYS A 59 -17.76 -7.79 5.06
CA LYS A 59 -17.39 -9.15 5.48
C LYS A 59 -17.63 -9.37 6.97
N GLN A 60 -17.41 -8.36 7.81
CA GLN A 60 -17.72 -8.42 9.24
C GLN A 60 -19.23 -8.57 9.48
N ASN A 61 -20.07 -7.84 8.72
CA ASN A 61 -21.51 -8.00 8.80
C ASN A 61 -21.94 -9.42 8.39
N ALA A 62 -21.37 -9.96 7.31
CA ALA A 62 -21.63 -11.35 6.91
C ALA A 62 -21.18 -12.36 7.97
N LEU A 63 -20.00 -12.14 8.58
CA LEU A 63 -19.47 -12.99 9.65
C LEU A 63 -20.38 -12.99 10.88
N ASN A 64 -20.99 -11.86 11.22
CA ASN A 64 -21.90 -11.74 12.37
C ASN A 64 -23.19 -12.57 12.21
N GLU A 65 -23.58 -12.85 10.97
CA GLU A 65 -24.76 -13.66 10.63
C GLU A 65 -24.41 -15.13 10.30
N GLU A 66 -23.12 -15.48 10.24
CA GLU A 66 -22.65 -16.79 9.81
C GLU A 66 -22.54 -17.78 10.97
N GLU A 67 -23.28 -18.88 10.88
CA GLU A 67 -23.31 -19.95 11.89
C GLU A 67 -22.38 -21.13 11.54
N GLN A 68 -21.95 -21.25 10.27
CA GLN A 68 -21.07 -22.32 9.84
C GLN A 68 -19.61 -21.98 10.16
N PHE A 69 -19.03 -22.74 11.09
CA PHE A 69 -17.64 -22.55 11.54
C PHE A 69 -16.63 -22.39 10.39
N GLU A 70 -16.68 -23.25 9.37
CA GLU A 70 -15.76 -23.18 8.24
C GLU A 70 -15.90 -21.88 7.43
N ALA A 71 -17.14 -21.39 7.27
CA ALA A 71 -17.40 -20.12 6.61
C ALA A 71 -16.93 -18.94 7.47
N SER A 72 -17.17 -18.99 8.78
CA SER A 72 -16.65 -17.99 9.73
C SER A 72 -15.12 -17.92 9.70
N CYS A 73 -14.42 -19.06 9.63
CA CYS A 73 -12.96 -19.10 9.49
C CYS A 73 -12.49 -18.45 8.19
N ARG A 74 -13.13 -18.76 7.05
CA ARG A 74 -12.79 -18.13 5.76
C ARG A 74 -12.97 -16.62 5.80
N LEU A 75 -14.12 -16.14 6.29
CA LEU A 75 -14.40 -14.72 6.43
C LEU A 75 -13.39 -14.01 7.32
N ASN A 76 -13.02 -14.62 8.46
CA ASN A 76 -11.99 -14.09 9.34
C ASN A 76 -10.62 -14.00 8.66
N SER A 77 -10.20 -15.02 7.91
CA SER A 77 -8.95 -14.99 7.15
C SER A 77 -8.94 -13.89 6.08
N GLU A 78 -10.05 -13.71 5.36
CA GLU A 78 -10.19 -12.65 4.36
C GLU A 78 -10.14 -11.25 5.01
N ILE A 79 -10.81 -11.07 6.15
CA ILE A 79 -10.75 -9.80 6.92
C ILE A 79 -9.31 -9.53 7.38
N ALA A 80 -8.62 -10.53 7.90
CA ALA A 80 -7.23 -10.39 8.35
C ALA A 80 -6.29 -10.03 7.20
N GLU A 81 -6.49 -10.60 6.01
CA GLU A 81 -5.71 -10.28 4.82
C GLU A 81 -5.92 -8.83 4.38
N LEU A 82 -7.17 -8.36 4.33
CA LEU A 82 -7.49 -6.96 4.01
C LEU A 82 -6.89 -5.99 5.04
N ALA A 83 -6.93 -6.34 6.33
CA ALA A 83 -6.31 -5.53 7.38
C ALA A 83 -4.78 -5.48 7.25
N SER A 84 -4.15 -6.59 6.85
CA SER A 84 -2.71 -6.65 6.56
C SER A 84 -2.34 -5.72 5.40
N GLN A 85 -3.12 -5.70 4.32
CA GLN A 85 -2.93 -4.74 3.20
C GLN A 85 -3.03 -3.29 3.66
N ILE A 86 -3.99 -2.96 4.54
CA ILE A 86 -4.12 -1.60 5.11
C ILE A 86 -2.87 -1.22 5.90
N ILE A 87 -2.28 -2.14 6.67
CA ILE A 87 -1.05 -1.89 7.43
C ILE A 87 0.11 -1.55 6.47
N ASP A 88 0.28 -2.35 5.43
CA ASP A 88 1.35 -2.16 4.44
C ASP A 88 1.18 -0.86 3.64
N LEU A 89 -0.05 -0.55 3.23
CA LEU A 89 -0.39 0.73 2.61
C LEU A 89 -0.05 1.92 3.51
N ASN A 90 -0.37 1.83 4.81
CA ASN A 90 -0.01 2.87 5.77
C ASN A 90 1.49 2.98 5.99
N LEU A 91 2.25 1.87 5.91
CA LEU A 91 3.71 1.91 5.94
C LEU A 91 4.24 2.69 4.74
N TRP A 92 3.80 2.35 3.53
CA TRP A 92 4.18 3.06 2.29
C TRP A 92 3.83 4.55 2.31
N TYR A 93 2.66 4.90 2.87
CA TYR A 93 2.25 6.28 3.04
C TYR A 93 3.19 7.06 3.98
N ARG A 94 3.73 6.40 5.02
CA ARG A 94 4.57 7.01 6.07
C ARG A 94 6.07 7.02 5.77
N VAL A 95 6.58 6.16 4.88
CA VAL A 95 8.03 5.98 4.61
C VAL A 95 8.80 7.29 4.31
N HIS A 96 8.16 8.37 3.88
CA HIS A 96 8.81 9.68 3.70
C HIS A 96 8.68 10.62 4.91
N GLN A 97 7.66 10.45 5.77
CA GLN A 97 7.48 11.31 6.95
C GLN A 97 8.61 11.12 7.97
N ASP A 98 9.15 9.90 8.09
CA ASP A 98 10.29 9.63 9.00
C ASP A 98 11.62 10.20 8.50
N VAL A 99 11.76 10.45 7.19
CA VAL A 99 12.96 11.10 6.62
C VAL A 99 12.94 12.60 6.90
N ASP A 100 11.76 13.24 6.79
CA ASP A 100 11.59 14.65 7.12
C ASP A 100 11.62 14.92 8.64
N ALA A 101 11.08 14.01 9.45
CA ALA A 101 11.09 14.13 10.92
C ALA A 101 12.50 14.05 11.52
N LYS A 102 13.43 13.31 10.89
CA LYS A 102 14.83 13.22 11.33
C LYS A 102 15.67 14.45 10.97
N ASN A 103 15.24 15.26 10.00
CA ASN A 103 15.95 16.47 9.58
C ASN A 103 15.55 17.72 10.39
N HIS A 104 14.59 17.61 11.32
CA HIS A 104 14.10 18.69 12.19
C HIS A 104 14.66 18.63 13.62
N HIS A 105 15.71 17.86 13.90
CA HIS A 105 16.38 17.81 15.21
C HIS A 105 17.83 18.27 15.15
#